data_AF-A0A4S9FXQ3-F1
#
_entry.id   AF-A0A4S9FXQ3-F1
#
_cell.length_a   1.000
_cell.length_b   1.000
_cell.length_c   1.000
_cell.angle_alpha   90.00
_cell.angle_beta   90.00
_cell.angle_gamma   90.00
#
_symmetry.space_group_name_H-M   'P 1'
#
loop_
_entity.id
_entity.type
_entity.pdbx_description
1 polymer ?
#
loop_
_entity_poly.entity_id
_entity_poly.type
_entity_poly.pdbx_seq_one_letter_code
_entity_poly.pdbx_strand_id
1 'polypeptide(L)'
;MEQLETALRPVLQPITQNLPGPIRDIGISLLGNHCYKTLIHDVQLSDASCFKLAISKGLGIGIIGASAVVKIPQLLKLLNSQSAAGLSFLAYALETSSYLISLAYNARMGFPFSTYGETAFIAVQNVAIAALILQYSGKGAAAAAFVAGLAAAGYSLFSPGIIDMKTMGLLQAGAGALGVASKLPQIITVWQQGSTGQLSAFAVFNYLFGSLSRIFTTLQEVDDKLILYGFISGFVLNAVLALQMIYYWNSAPSKVSAPSHKLNESGRKEAIAMTTSAEPKGKGPSTRRRG
;
A
#
# COMPACT_ATOMS: atom_id res chain seq x y z
N MET A 1 -15.91 -2.55 28.59
CA MET A 1 -15.18 -3.80 28.35
C MET A 1 -15.74 -4.92 29.20
N GLU A 2 -15.86 -4.75 30.53
CA GLU A 2 -16.43 -5.78 31.42
C GLU A 2 -17.86 -6.22 31.06
N GLN A 3 -18.77 -5.30 30.71
CA GLN A 3 -20.11 -5.68 30.25
C GLN A 3 -20.13 -6.50 28.95
N LEU A 4 -19.20 -6.20 28.03
CA LEU A 4 -19.04 -6.93 26.77
C LEU A 4 -18.44 -8.32 27.03
N GLU A 5 -17.48 -8.41 27.94
CA GLU A 5 -16.88 -9.66 28.39
C GLU A 5 -17.92 -10.59 29.02
N THR A 6 -18.74 -10.10 29.96
CA THR A 6 -19.78 -10.91 30.61
C THR A 6 -20.82 -11.42 29.61
N ALA A 7 -21.11 -10.65 28.56
CA ALA A 7 -22.02 -11.07 27.49
C ALA A 7 -21.39 -12.08 26.52
N LEU A 8 -20.10 -11.94 26.18
CA LEU A 8 -19.43 -12.76 25.17
C LEU A 8 -18.83 -14.06 25.74
N ARG A 9 -18.35 -14.05 26.99
CA ARG A 9 -17.69 -15.18 27.65
C ARG A 9 -18.50 -16.49 27.58
N PRO A 10 -19.80 -16.55 27.92
CA PRO A 10 -20.55 -17.81 27.86
C PRO A 10 -20.74 -18.35 26.43
N VAL A 11 -20.69 -17.48 25.41
CA VAL A 11 -20.86 -17.84 24.00
C VAL A 11 -19.54 -18.27 23.36
N LEU A 12 -18.46 -17.55 23.64
CA LEU A 12 -17.16 -17.75 22.97
C LEU A 12 -16.28 -18.78 23.68
N GLN A 13 -16.30 -18.85 25.01
CA GLN A 13 -15.42 -19.74 25.78
C GLN A 13 -15.50 -21.23 25.39
N PRO A 14 -16.67 -21.86 25.15
CA PRO A 14 -16.72 -23.25 24.70
C PRO A 14 -16.13 -23.46 23.30
N ILE A 15 -16.12 -22.43 22.45
CA ILE A 15 -15.54 -22.47 21.11
C ILE A 15 -14.02 -22.27 21.20
N THR A 16 -13.57 -21.30 22.00
CA THR A 16 -12.15 -20.94 22.07
C THR A 16 -11.31 -21.98 22.82
N GLN A 17 -11.87 -22.68 23.79
CA GLN A 17 -11.18 -23.76 24.51
C GLN A 17 -11.02 -25.04 23.66
N ASN A 18 -11.89 -25.22 22.66
CA ASN A 18 -11.86 -26.36 21.75
C ASN A 18 -11.26 -26.03 20.38
N LEU A 19 -10.47 -24.96 20.28
CA LEU A 19 -9.81 -24.60 19.03
C LEU A 19 -8.85 -25.72 18.56
N PRO A 20 -8.94 -26.16 17.29
CA PRO A 20 -8.01 -27.11 16.71
C PRO A 20 -6.56 -26.67 16.88
N GLY A 21 -5.65 -27.63 17.10
CA GLY A 21 -4.21 -27.39 17.32
C GLY A 21 -3.60 -26.34 16.38
N PRO A 22 -3.76 -26.45 15.05
CA PRO A 22 -3.20 -25.46 14.12
C PRO A 22 -3.65 -24.02 14.36
N ILE A 23 -4.93 -23.81 14.70
CA ILE A 23 -5.48 -22.47 14.94
C ILE A 23 -4.97 -21.91 16.26
N ARG A 24 -4.91 -22.77 17.29
CA ARG A 24 -4.32 -22.42 18.60
C ARG A 24 -2.85 -22.03 18.45
N ASP A 25 -2.07 -22.80 17.71
CA ASP A 25 -0.63 -22.58 17.56
C ASP A 25 -0.36 -21.29 16.77
N ILE A 26 -1.17 -20.97 15.75
CA ILE A 26 -1.14 -19.67 15.08
C ILE A 26 -1.45 -18.54 16.07
N GLY A 27 -2.52 -18.67 16.86
CA GLY A 27 -2.90 -17.66 17.84
C GLY A 27 -1.82 -17.42 18.91
N ILE A 28 -1.20 -18.49 19.41
CA ILE A 28 -0.07 -18.43 20.34
C ILE A 28 1.16 -17.79 19.68
N SER A 29 1.47 -18.15 18.43
CA SER A 29 2.58 -17.55 17.70
C SER A 29 2.38 -16.06 17.44
N LEU A 30 1.14 -15.61 17.32
CA LEU A 30 0.80 -14.22 16.99
C LEU A 30 0.72 -13.33 18.23
N LEU A 31 0.10 -13.80 19.30
CA LEU A 31 -0.19 -13.02 20.52
C LEU A 31 0.75 -13.37 21.69
N GLY A 32 1.46 -14.49 21.61
CA GLY A 32 2.19 -15.08 22.73
C GLY A 32 1.29 -15.90 23.66
N ASN A 33 1.89 -16.83 24.40
CA ASN A 33 1.17 -17.74 25.31
C ASN A 33 0.28 -17.01 26.31
N HIS A 34 0.79 -15.92 26.89
CA HIS A 34 0.05 -15.15 27.89
C HIS A 34 -1.19 -14.48 27.30
N CYS A 35 -1.02 -13.65 26.27
CA CYS A 35 -2.16 -12.93 25.70
C CYS A 35 -3.13 -13.86 24.93
N TYR A 36 -2.65 -14.96 24.36
CA TYR A 36 -3.55 -15.98 23.81
C TYR A 36 -4.43 -16.58 24.91
N LYS A 37 -3.84 -16.96 26.05
CA LYS A 37 -4.60 -17.54 27.16
C LYS A 37 -5.59 -16.54 27.75
N THR A 38 -5.12 -15.34 28.10
CA THR A 38 -5.97 -14.30 28.69
C THR A 38 -7.10 -13.87 27.75
N LEU A 39 -6.79 -13.58 26.47
CA LEU A 39 -7.74 -12.95 25.55
C LEU A 39 -8.60 -13.95 24.76
N ILE A 40 -8.02 -15.06 24.30
CA ILE A 40 -8.71 -16.04 23.45
C ILE A 40 -9.27 -17.18 24.30
N HIS A 41 -8.45 -17.81 25.14
CA HIS A 41 -8.89 -18.97 25.93
C HIS A 41 -9.83 -18.59 27.08
N ASP A 42 -9.52 -17.52 27.82
CA ASP A 42 -10.24 -17.10 29.02
C ASP A 42 -11.19 -15.91 28.76
N VAL A 43 -11.20 -15.37 27.54
CA VAL A 43 -12.06 -14.26 27.07
C VAL A 43 -12.01 -13.03 27.98
N GLN A 44 -10.84 -12.75 28.59
CA GLN A 44 -10.62 -11.57 29.45
C GLN A 44 -10.19 -10.37 28.62
N LEU A 45 -11.17 -9.59 28.15
CA LEU A 45 -10.92 -8.40 27.32
C LEU A 45 -10.46 -7.19 28.14
N SER A 46 -10.51 -7.30 29.46
CA SER A 46 -10.11 -6.24 30.40
C SER A 46 -8.58 -6.06 30.51
N ASP A 47 -7.77 -7.00 30.02
CA ASP A 47 -6.32 -6.81 29.91
C ASP A 47 -5.99 -5.83 28.76
N ALA A 48 -5.77 -4.57 29.13
CA ALA A 48 -5.54 -3.49 28.17
C ALA A 48 -4.27 -3.71 27.32
N SER A 49 -3.25 -4.39 27.83
CA SER A 49 -1.99 -4.63 27.13
C SER A 49 -2.17 -5.69 26.05
N CYS A 50 -2.74 -6.84 26.43
CA CYS A 50 -3.04 -7.92 25.51
C CYS A 50 -4.12 -7.54 24.48
N PHE A 51 -5.11 -6.75 24.88
CA PHE A 51 -6.15 -6.26 23.98
C PHE A 51 -5.60 -5.31 22.91
N LYS A 52 -4.73 -4.35 23.30
CA LYS A 52 -4.06 -3.46 22.33
C LYS A 52 -3.17 -4.24 21.37
N LEU A 53 -2.42 -5.23 21.87
CA LEU A 53 -1.60 -6.10 21.02
C LEU A 53 -2.46 -6.90 20.03
N ALA A 54 -3.58 -7.47 20.47
CA ALA A 54 -4.48 -8.21 19.60
C ALA A 54 -5.11 -7.34 18.51
N ILE A 55 -5.54 -6.11 18.86
CA ILE A 55 -5.99 -5.14 17.86
C ILE A 55 -4.86 -4.81 16.88
N SER A 56 -3.65 -4.58 17.37
CA SER A 56 -2.49 -4.26 16.53
C SER A 56 -2.21 -5.37 15.52
N LYS A 57 -2.13 -6.63 15.97
CA LYS A 57 -1.92 -7.79 15.11
C LYS A 57 -3.06 -7.99 14.11
N GLY A 58 -4.31 -7.81 14.55
CA GLY A 58 -5.48 -7.87 13.68
C GLY A 58 -5.46 -6.81 12.58
N LEU A 59 -5.15 -5.56 12.93
CA LEU A 59 -4.96 -4.47 11.98
C LEU A 59 -3.80 -4.77 11.01
N GLY A 60 -2.65 -5.23 11.52
CA GLY A 60 -1.50 -5.60 10.70
C GLY A 60 -1.84 -6.66 9.66
N ILE A 61 -2.46 -7.78 10.07
CA ILE A 61 -2.91 -8.84 9.17
C ILE A 61 -3.93 -8.31 8.16
N GLY A 62 -4.89 -7.50 8.60
CA GLY A 62 -5.89 -6.90 7.72
C GLY A 62 -5.24 -6.03 6.64
N ILE A 63 -4.27 -5.20 7.01
CA ILE A 63 -3.55 -4.35 6.05
C ILE A 63 -2.71 -5.20 5.09
N ILE A 64 -2.02 -6.24 5.58
CA ILE A 64 -1.28 -7.18 4.74
C ILE A 64 -2.22 -7.84 3.72
N GLY A 65 -3.36 -8.36 4.16
CA GLY A 65 -4.35 -8.98 3.27
C GLY A 65 -4.88 -8.02 2.20
N ALA A 66 -5.23 -6.80 2.59
CA ALA A 66 -5.68 -5.77 1.65
C ALA A 66 -4.58 -5.37 0.64
N SER A 67 -3.32 -5.30 1.10
CA SER A 67 -2.18 -4.92 0.26
C SER A 67 -1.86 -5.94 -0.84
N ALA A 68 -2.13 -7.22 -0.58
CA ALA A 68 -1.92 -8.30 -1.55
C ALA A 68 -2.78 -8.15 -2.80
N VAL A 69 -3.92 -7.44 -2.71
CA VAL A 69 -4.85 -7.27 -3.83
C VAL A 69 -4.84 -5.85 -4.42
N VAL A 70 -4.21 -4.89 -3.77
CA VAL A 70 -4.39 -3.46 -4.08
C VAL A 70 -3.89 -3.07 -5.48
N LYS A 71 -2.84 -3.71 -6.00
CA LYS A 71 -2.29 -3.42 -7.34
C LYS A 71 -2.77 -4.42 -8.39
N ILE A 72 -3.50 -5.47 -8.02
CA ILE A 72 -4.03 -6.49 -8.96
C ILE A 72 -4.90 -5.87 -10.07
N PRO A 73 -5.85 -4.95 -9.79
CA PRO A 73 -6.65 -4.35 -10.86
C PRO A 73 -5.80 -3.63 -11.92
N GLN A 74 -4.73 -2.95 -11.49
CA GLN A 74 -3.80 -2.27 -12.37
C GLN A 74 -2.97 -3.27 -13.19
N LEU A 75 -2.54 -4.38 -12.58
CA LEU A 75 -1.82 -5.46 -13.26
C LEU A 75 -2.68 -6.10 -14.35
N LEU A 76 -3.93 -6.45 -14.03
CA LEU A 76 -4.88 -7.02 -14.99
C LEU A 76 -5.14 -6.05 -16.15
N LYS A 77 -5.32 -4.75 -15.86
CA LYS A 77 -5.50 -3.73 -16.90
C LYS A 77 -4.30 -3.68 -17.86
N LEU A 78 -3.08 -3.75 -17.33
CA LEU A 78 -1.85 -3.72 -18.12
C LEU A 78 -1.69 -4.99 -18.98
N LEU A 79 -2.00 -6.16 -18.44
CA LEU A 79 -1.97 -7.44 -19.17
C LEU A 79 -3.01 -7.48 -20.30
N ASN A 80 -4.21 -6.96 -20.04
CA ASN A 80 -5.31 -6.95 -21.01
C ASN A 80 -5.09 -5.89 -22.11
N SER A 81 -4.57 -4.72 -21.77
CA SER A 81 -4.31 -3.66 -22.75
C SER A 81 -3.02 -3.88 -23.55
N GLN A 82 -2.09 -4.67 -23.00
CA GLN A 82 -0.72 -4.84 -23.52
C GLN A 82 -0.03 -3.51 -23.83
N SER A 83 -0.37 -2.46 -23.08
CA SER A 83 0.08 -1.10 -23.32
C SER A 83 0.41 -0.39 -22.02
N ALA A 84 1.62 0.19 -21.96
CA ALA A 84 2.11 0.96 -20.83
C ALA A 84 1.72 2.45 -20.89
N ALA A 85 0.87 2.86 -21.83
CA ALA A 85 0.48 4.25 -22.01
C ALA A 85 -0.15 4.84 -20.73
N GLY A 86 0.33 6.03 -20.33
CA GLY A 86 -0.14 6.71 -19.12
C GLY A 86 0.48 6.22 -17.81
N LEU A 87 1.40 5.25 -17.84
CA LEU A 87 2.12 4.77 -16.67
C LEU A 87 3.57 5.27 -16.66
N SER A 88 4.03 5.73 -15.50
CA SER A 88 5.42 6.19 -15.31
C SER A 88 6.28 5.06 -14.74
N PHE A 89 7.18 4.51 -15.56
CA PHE A 89 8.18 3.54 -15.10
C PHE A 89 8.98 4.09 -13.91
N LEU A 90 9.43 5.35 -13.99
CA LEU A 90 10.25 5.96 -12.95
C LEU A 90 9.51 6.02 -11.61
N ALA A 91 8.21 6.33 -11.61
CA ALA A 91 7.40 6.34 -10.40
C ALA A 91 7.35 4.96 -9.75
N TYR A 92 7.07 3.91 -10.53
CA TYR A 92 7.06 2.53 -10.03
C TYR A 92 8.46 2.07 -9.59
N ALA A 93 9.53 2.47 -10.28
CA ALA A 93 10.90 2.12 -9.92
C ALA A 93 11.32 2.77 -8.57
N LEU A 94 11.00 4.05 -8.38
CA LEU A 94 11.26 4.76 -7.12
C LEU A 94 10.43 4.21 -5.97
N GLU A 95 9.14 3.93 -6.20
CA GLU A 95 8.26 3.30 -5.21
C GLU A 95 8.79 1.91 -4.81
N THR A 96 9.18 1.08 -5.79
CA THR A 96 9.77 -0.25 -5.55
C THR A 96 11.08 -0.17 -4.76
N SER A 97 11.94 0.79 -5.09
CA SER A 97 13.23 0.98 -4.40
C SER A 97 13.02 1.40 -2.93
N SER A 98 12.07 2.31 -2.68
CA SER A 98 11.68 2.74 -1.33
C SER A 98 11.14 1.57 -0.49
N TYR A 99 10.31 0.71 -1.10
CA TYR A 99 9.82 -0.50 -0.44
C TYR A 99 10.92 -1.51 -0.19
N LEU A 100 11.85 -1.72 -1.11
CA LEU A 100 12.98 -2.64 -0.92
C LEU A 100 13.88 -2.20 0.25
N ILE A 101 14.17 -0.90 0.36
CA ILE A 101 14.90 -0.32 1.50
C ILE A 101 14.12 -0.57 2.80
N SER A 102 12.81 -0.30 2.80
CA SER A 102 11.95 -0.52 3.97
C SER A 102 11.92 -1.97 4.41
N LEU A 103 11.84 -2.92 3.47
CA LEU A 103 11.90 -4.34 3.76
C LEU A 103 13.23 -4.73 4.40
N ALA A 104 14.34 -4.31 3.81
CA ALA A 104 15.66 -4.63 4.33
C ALA A 104 15.90 -4.03 5.72
N TYR A 105 15.50 -2.78 5.96
CA TYR A 105 15.61 -2.14 7.27
C TYR A 105 14.80 -2.89 8.33
N ASN A 106 13.50 -3.12 8.09
CA ASN A 106 12.63 -3.77 9.06
C ASN A 106 13.06 -5.22 9.36
N ALA A 107 13.46 -5.97 8.33
CA ALA A 107 13.94 -7.33 8.50
C ALA A 107 15.25 -7.38 9.28
N ARG A 108 16.20 -6.48 9.02
CA ARG A 108 17.49 -6.42 9.73
C ARG A 108 17.35 -5.96 11.18
N MET A 109 16.34 -5.15 11.48
CA MET A 109 15.98 -4.77 12.85
C MET A 109 15.24 -5.88 13.61
N GLY A 110 14.86 -6.97 12.93
CA GLY A 110 14.17 -8.10 13.54
C GLY A 110 12.71 -7.80 13.92
N PHE A 111 12.08 -6.82 13.27
CA PHE A 111 10.69 -6.48 13.57
C PHE A 111 9.72 -7.58 13.13
N PRO A 112 8.55 -7.71 13.78
CA PRO A 112 7.54 -8.70 13.39
C PRO A 112 7.04 -8.46 11.97
N PHE A 113 6.88 -9.51 11.16
CA PHE A 113 6.37 -9.36 9.78
C PHE A 113 4.99 -8.68 9.70
N SER A 114 4.18 -8.75 10.76
CA SER A 114 2.89 -8.05 10.85
C SER A 114 2.98 -6.54 10.72
N THR A 115 4.16 -5.93 10.93
CA THR A 115 4.34 -4.47 10.94
C THR A 115 4.81 -3.89 9.60
N TYR A 116 5.37 -4.72 8.72
CA TYR A 116 5.89 -4.28 7.42
C TYR A 116 5.56 -5.23 6.26
N GLY A 117 4.86 -6.33 6.51
CA GLY A 117 4.61 -7.37 5.51
C GLY A 117 3.84 -6.90 4.28
N GLU A 118 3.01 -5.86 4.42
CA GLU A 118 2.32 -5.23 3.30
C GLU A 118 3.31 -4.64 2.28
N THR A 119 4.46 -4.15 2.77
CA THR A 119 5.51 -3.59 1.94
C THR A 119 6.06 -4.69 1.01
N ALA A 120 6.12 -5.94 1.48
CA ALA A 120 6.62 -7.06 0.69
C ALA A 120 5.66 -7.41 -0.45
N PHE A 121 4.37 -7.53 -0.14
CA PHE A 121 3.34 -7.83 -1.12
C PHE A 121 3.21 -6.72 -2.18
N ILE A 122 3.27 -5.45 -1.78
CA ILE A 122 3.21 -4.34 -2.72
C ILE A 122 4.49 -4.28 -3.57
N ALA A 123 5.67 -4.50 -2.98
CA ALA A 123 6.94 -4.51 -3.71
C ALA A 123 6.93 -5.54 -4.86
N VAL A 124 6.49 -6.78 -4.58
CA VAL A 124 6.38 -7.83 -5.61
C VAL A 124 5.46 -7.42 -6.75
N GLN A 125 4.28 -6.88 -6.42
CA GLN A 125 3.33 -6.39 -7.44
C GLN A 125 3.91 -5.22 -8.25
N ASN A 126 4.63 -4.30 -7.61
CA ASN A 126 5.27 -3.18 -8.27
C ASN A 126 6.41 -3.60 -9.20
N VAL A 127 7.21 -4.60 -8.82
CA VAL A 127 8.23 -5.19 -9.70
C VAL A 127 7.59 -5.73 -10.96
N ALA A 128 6.51 -6.50 -10.82
CA ALA A 128 5.78 -7.04 -11.96
C ALA A 128 5.23 -5.93 -12.87
N ILE A 129 4.60 -4.90 -12.31
CA ILE A 129 4.07 -3.76 -13.07
C ILE A 129 5.21 -3.01 -13.77
N ALA A 130 6.30 -2.69 -13.09
CA ALA A 130 7.44 -1.97 -13.66
C ALA A 130 8.10 -2.76 -14.80
N ALA A 131 8.26 -4.07 -14.64
CA ALA A 131 8.79 -4.94 -15.68
C ALA A 131 7.86 -4.98 -16.91
N LEU A 132 6.55 -5.10 -16.70
CA LEU A 132 5.56 -5.07 -17.80
C LEU A 132 5.50 -3.70 -18.49
N ILE A 133 5.66 -2.60 -17.76
CA ILE A 133 5.76 -1.25 -18.35
C ILE A 133 6.93 -1.19 -19.33
N LEU A 134 8.12 -1.68 -18.93
CA LEU A 134 9.29 -1.71 -19.80
C LEU A 134 9.10 -2.67 -20.98
N GLN A 135 8.53 -3.85 -20.75
CA GLN A 135 8.25 -4.83 -21.79
C GLN A 135 7.32 -4.28 -22.87
N TYR A 136 6.17 -3.70 -22.49
CA TYR A 136 5.21 -3.12 -23.42
C TYR A 136 5.65 -1.78 -24.02
N SER A 137 6.72 -1.19 -23.49
CA SER A 137 7.40 -0.04 -24.11
C SER A 137 8.50 -0.45 -25.10
N GLY A 138 8.61 -1.74 -25.44
CA GLY A 138 9.64 -2.27 -26.34
C GLY A 138 11.04 -2.37 -25.71
N LYS A 139 11.16 -2.21 -24.39
CA LYS A 139 12.43 -2.19 -23.64
C LYS A 139 12.61 -3.46 -22.79
N GLY A 140 12.36 -4.63 -23.37
CA GLY A 140 12.41 -5.91 -22.63
C GLY A 140 13.77 -6.21 -21.98
N ALA A 141 14.88 -5.87 -22.63
CA ALA A 141 16.22 -5.99 -22.03
C ALA A 141 16.37 -5.10 -20.78
N ALA A 142 15.79 -3.90 -20.78
CA ALA A 142 15.78 -3.04 -19.61
C ALA A 142 14.91 -3.61 -18.48
N ALA A 143 13.84 -4.35 -18.80
CA ALA A 143 13.03 -5.03 -17.79
C ALA A 143 13.83 -6.10 -17.04
N ALA A 144 14.57 -6.93 -17.77
CA ALA A 144 15.48 -7.91 -17.18
C ALA A 144 16.59 -7.24 -16.35
N ALA A 145 17.21 -6.18 -16.89
CA ALA A 145 18.23 -5.41 -16.17
C ALA A 145 17.68 -4.75 -14.90
N PHE A 146 16.45 -4.24 -14.93
CA PHE A 146 15.79 -3.67 -13.75
C PHE A 146 15.57 -4.71 -12.65
N VAL A 147 15.06 -5.90 -13.00
CA VAL A 147 14.84 -6.99 -12.04
C VAL A 147 16.17 -7.49 -11.47
N ALA A 148 17.19 -7.68 -12.32
CA ALA A 148 18.53 -8.06 -11.88
C ALA A 148 19.17 -6.99 -10.97
N GLY A 149 19.01 -5.71 -11.32
CA GLY A 149 19.48 -4.58 -10.51
C GLY A 149 18.80 -4.51 -9.15
N LEU A 150 17.49 -4.76 -9.08
CA LEU A 150 16.77 -4.85 -7.82
C LEU A 150 17.21 -6.04 -6.97
N ALA A 151 17.48 -7.20 -7.58
CA ALA A 151 17.99 -8.36 -6.87
C ALA A 151 19.39 -8.08 -6.27
N ALA A 152 20.28 -7.45 -7.04
CA ALA A 152 21.60 -7.05 -6.57
C ALA A 152 21.54 -5.97 -5.47
N ALA A 153 20.65 -4.99 -5.62
CA ALA A 153 20.39 -3.98 -4.60
C ALA A 153 19.83 -4.61 -3.32
N GLY A 154 18.89 -5.54 -3.46
CA GLY A 154 18.32 -6.32 -2.36
C GLY A 154 19.41 -7.08 -1.62
N TYR A 155 20.21 -7.88 -2.32
CA TYR A 155 21.35 -8.60 -1.73
C TYR A 155 22.29 -7.67 -0.95
N SER A 156 22.61 -6.51 -1.52
CA SER A 156 23.47 -5.51 -0.88
C SER A 156 22.83 -4.93 0.40
N LEU A 157 21.52 -4.65 0.37
CA LEU A 157 20.79 -4.11 1.51
C LEU A 157 20.65 -5.14 2.64
N PHE A 158 20.43 -6.41 2.32
CA PHE A 158 20.32 -7.48 3.32
C PHE A 158 21.67 -7.91 3.89
N SER A 159 22.79 -7.59 3.22
CA SER A 159 24.14 -7.97 3.65
C SER A 159 24.76 -6.93 4.58
N PRO A 160 24.98 -7.22 5.88
CA PRO A 160 25.55 -6.26 6.82
C PRO A 160 27.00 -5.86 6.49
N GLY A 161 27.73 -6.71 5.75
CA GLY A 161 29.09 -6.43 5.31
C GLY A 161 29.20 -5.45 4.14
N ILE A 162 28.09 -5.15 3.44
CA ILE A 162 28.07 -4.19 2.33
C ILE A 162 27.46 -2.86 2.78
N ILE A 163 26.28 -2.93 3.42
CA ILE A 163 25.59 -1.75 3.96
C ILE A 163 25.46 -1.91 5.47
N ASP A 164 26.06 -1.00 6.23
CA ASP A 164 25.97 -0.97 7.68
C ASP A 164 24.61 -0.42 8.16
N MET A 165 24.30 -0.59 9.45
CA MET A 165 22.99 -0.18 9.98
C MET A 165 22.80 1.35 9.95
N LYS A 166 23.87 2.14 10.07
CA LYS A 166 23.78 3.61 10.01
C LYS A 166 23.36 4.07 8.61
N THR A 167 24.00 3.54 7.57
CA THR A 167 23.61 3.83 6.18
C THR A 167 22.19 3.33 5.91
N MET A 168 21.82 2.15 6.43
CA MET A 168 20.45 1.65 6.29
C MET A 168 19.41 2.57 6.93
N GLY A 169 19.69 3.11 8.13
CA GLY A 169 18.82 4.10 8.77
C GLY A 169 18.67 5.38 7.95
N LEU A 170 19.74 5.86 7.31
CA LEU A 170 19.67 7.02 6.41
C LEU A 170 18.83 6.73 5.16
N LEU A 171 19.00 5.55 4.57
CA LEU A 171 18.19 5.10 3.44
C LEU A 171 16.71 5.00 3.82
N GLN A 172 16.41 4.45 4.99
CA GLN A 172 15.05 4.36 5.52
C GLN A 172 14.44 5.75 5.77
N ALA A 173 15.23 6.67 6.33
CA ALA A 173 14.82 8.06 6.51
C ALA A 173 14.52 8.73 5.16
N GLY A 174 15.35 8.49 4.15
CA GLY A 174 15.16 8.97 2.78
C GLY A 174 13.89 8.40 2.14
N ALA A 175 13.65 7.09 2.28
CA ALA A 175 12.43 6.42 1.81
C ALA A 175 11.17 7.03 2.45
N GLY A 176 11.19 7.25 3.77
CA GLY A 176 10.11 7.94 4.48
C GLY A 176 9.92 9.38 4.02
N ALA A 177 11.00 10.14 3.90
CA ALA A 177 10.99 11.54 3.47
C ALA A 177 10.43 11.69 2.05
N LEU A 178 10.79 10.80 1.12
CA LEU A 178 10.21 10.78 -0.23
C LEU A 178 8.70 10.51 -0.20
N GLY A 179 8.26 9.57 0.64
CA GLY A 179 6.84 9.29 0.83
C GLY A 179 6.06 10.50 1.34
N VAL A 180 6.62 11.23 2.30
CA VAL A 180 6.04 12.47 2.84
C VAL A 180 6.06 13.59 1.79
N ALA A 181 7.20 13.83 1.15
CA ALA A 181 7.38 14.86 0.14
C ALA A 181 6.43 14.67 -1.05
N SER A 182 6.11 13.42 -1.40
CA SER A 182 5.20 13.11 -2.50
C SER A 182 3.77 13.63 -2.34
N LYS A 183 3.38 14.07 -1.12
CA LYS A 183 2.06 14.61 -0.78
C LYS A 183 1.99 16.14 -0.79
N LEU A 184 3.15 16.79 -0.69
CA LEU A 184 3.23 18.26 -0.64
C LEU A 184 2.73 18.93 -1.92
N PRO A 185 3.07 18.44 -3.14
CA PRO A 185 2.52 19.02 -4.36
C PRO A 185 0.99 18.98 -4.40
N GLN A 186 0.36 17.90 -3.93
CA GLN A 186 -1.10 17.79 -3.90
C GLN A 186 -1.70 18.79 -2.89
N ILE A 187 -1.13 18.93 -1.69
CA ILE A 187 -1.59 19.91 -0.68
C ILE A 187 -1.54 21.34 -1.24
N ILE A 188 -0.41 21.69 -1.88
CA ILE A 188 -0.21 23.01 -2.49
C ILE A 188 -1.20 23.23 -3.64
N THR A 189 -1.41 22.21 -4.48
CA THR A 189 -2.32 22.30 -5.62
C THR A 189 -3.76 22.54 -5.17
N VAL A 190 -4.24 21.80 -4.16
CA VAL A 190 -5.60 21.99 -3.62
C VAL A 190 -5.76 23.39 -3.02
N TRP A 191 -4.75 23.87 -2.29
CA TRP A 191 -4.74 25.22 -1.74
C TRP A 191 -4.80 26.29 -2.83
N GLN A 192 -3.95 26.19 -3.85
CA GLN A 192 -3.90 27.16 -4.95
C GLN A 192 -5.19 27.15 -5.79
N GLN A 193 -5.78 25.98 -6.01
CA GLN A 193 -7.01 25.86 -6.80
C GLN A 193 -8.25 26.32 -6.02
N GLY A 194 -8.21 26.27 -4.68
CA GLY A 194 -9.37 26.54 -3.84
C GLY A 194 -10.50 25.52 -4.01
N SER A 195 -10.17 24.33 -4.49
CA SER A 195 -11.09 23.21 -4.73
C SER A 195 -10.31 21.91 -4.72
N THR A 196 -10.96 20.81 -4.34
CA THR A 196 -10.37 19.46 -4.36
C THR A 196 -10.45 18.80 -5.73
N GLY A 197 -11.21 19.38 -6.67
CA GLY A 197 -11.28 18.94 -8.06
C GLY A 197 -11.74 17.48 -8.20
N GLN A 198 -10.86 16.62 -8.71
CA GLN A 198 -11.11 15.19 -8.90
C GLN A 198 -10.50 14.31 -7.80
N LEU A 199 -10.02 14.93 -6.71
CA LEU A 199 -9.46 14.19 -5.58
C LEU A 199 -10.56 13.35 -4.91
N SER A 200 -10.31 12.05 -4.75
CA SER A 200 -11.28 11.15 -4.13
C SER A 200 -11.30 11.32 -2.62
N ALA A 201 -12.45 11.72 -2.07
CA ALA A 201 -12.66 11.82 -0.62
C ALA A 201 -12.39 10.49 0.07
N PHE A 202 -12.89 9.42 -0.53
CA PHE A 202 -12.68 8.06 -0.04
C PHE A 202 -11.18 7.73 0.08
N ALA A 203 -10.40 8.05 -0.95
CA ALA A 203 -8.95 7.81 -0.91
C ALA A 203 -8.25 8.65 0.17
N VAL A 204 -8.59 9.94 0.30
CA VAL A 204 -7.99 10.85 1.29
C VAL A 204 -8.23 10.37 2.72
N PHE A 205 -9.48 10.04 3.06
CA PHE A 205 -9.81 9.54 4.40
C PHE A 205 -9.22 8.15 4.65
N ASN A 206 -9.20 7.27 3.64
CA ASN A 206 -8.57 5.95 3.79
C ASN A 206 -7.06 6.07 4.03
N TYR A 207 -6.38 7.02 3.37
CA TYR A 207 -4.96 7.30 3.66
C TYR A 207 -4.77 7.84 5.09
N LEU A 208 -5.66 8.69 5.59
CA LEU A 208 -5.63 9.18 6.96
C LEU A 208 -5.74 8.03 7.97
N PHE A 209 -6.81 7.22 7.87
CA PHE A 209 -7.03 6.08 8.77
C PHE A 209 -5.95 5.01 8.64
N GLY A 210 -5.47 4.75 7.43
CA GLY A 210 -4.35 3.84 7.18
C GLY A 210 -3.08 4.31 7.89
N SER A 211 -2.72 5.59 7.76
CA SER A 211 -1.56 6.16 8.46
C SER A 211 -1.72 6.17 9.98
N LEU A 212 -2.93 6.39 10.50
CA LEU A 212 -3.21 6.28 11.94
C LEU A 212 -3.03 4.85 12.45
N SER A 213 -3.54 3.87 11.69
CA SER A 213 -3.38 2.44 12.01
C SER A 213 -1.90 2.04 12.04
N ARG A 214 -1.08 2.64 11.17
CA ARG A 214 0.38 2.45 11.15
C ARG A 214 1.08 3.02 12.37
N ILE A 215 0.69 4.21 12.82
CA ILE A 215 1.20 4.79 14.08
C ILE A 215 0.86 3.86 15.24
N PHE A 216 -0.40 3.43 15.35
CA PHE A 216 -0.83 2.54 16.44
C PHE A 216 -0.06 1.21 16.42
N THR A 217 -0.01 0.53 15.28
CA THR A 217 0.71 -0.74 15.17
C THR A 217 2.21 -0.63 15.45
N THR A 218 2.84 0.47 15.02
CA THR A 218 4.25 0.74 15.33
C THR A 218 4.45 0.95 16.83
N LEU A 219 3.63 1.78 17.49
CA LEU A 219 3.73 2.00 18.93
C LEU A 219 3.56 0.71 19.75
N GLN A 220 2.77 -0.26 19.26
CA GLN A 220 2.52 -1.51 19.97
C GLN A 220 3.52 -2.63 19.66
N GLU A 221 4.15 -2.62 18.48
CA GLU A 221 4.97 -3.75 18.01
C GLU A 221 6.42 -3.39 17.68
N VAL A 222 6.77 -2.11 17.59
CA VAL A 222 8.07 -1.63 17.09
C VAL A 222 8.62 -0.51 17.98
N ASP A 223 9.77 -0.74 18.62
CA ASP A 223 10.48 0.30 19.37
C ASP A 223 11.49 1.05 18.47
N ASP A 224 10.97 1.69 17.42
CA ASP A 224 11.79 2.43 16.44
C ASP A 224 11.22 3.82 16.17
N LYS A 225 11.95 4.84 16.64
CA LYS A 225 11.57 6.23 16.51
C LYS A 225 11.61 6.72 15.06
N LEU A 226 12.51 6.17 14.22
CA LEU A 226 12.63 6.59 12.84
C LEU A 226 11.38 6.19 12.04
N ILE A 227 10.94 4.94 12.17
CA ILE A 227 9.71 4.44 11.55
C ILE A 227 8.50 5.21 12.10
N LEU A 228 8.43 5.38 13.42
CA LEU A 228 7.33 6.09 14.07
C LEU A 228 7.19 7.53 13.57
N TYR A 229 8.29 8.30 13.52
CA TYR A 229 8.25 9.67 13.01
C TYR A 229 7.93 9.73 11.51
N GLY A 230 8.34 8.73 10.73
CA GLY A 230 7.91 8.56 9.34
C GLY A 230 6.39 8.43 9.21
N PHE A 231 5.75 7.60 10.04
CA PHE A 231 4.29 7.46 10.02
C PHE A 231 3.56 8.68 10.58
N ILE A 232 4.08 9.31 11.63
CA ILE A 232 3.50 10.54 12.19
C ILE A 232 3.52 11.67 11.15
N SER A 233 4.65 11.91 10.49
CA SER A 233 4.75 12.93 9.44
C SER A 233 3.81 12.63 8.27
N GLY A 234 3.73 11.37 7.84
CA GLY A 234 2.77 10.94 6.82
C GLY A 234 1.31 11.15 7.21
N PHE A 235 0.95 10.92 8.48
CA PHE A 235 -0.37 11.17 9.03
C PHE A 235 -0.71 12.65 9.09
N VAL A 236 0.21 13.51 9.53
CA VAL A 236 0.00 14.96 9.58
C VAL A 236 -0.33 15.50 8.19
N LEU A 237 0.41 15.10 7.15
CA LEU A 237 0.11 15.52 5.78
C LEU A 237 -1.22 14.97 5.26
N ASN A 238 -1.56 13.72 5.58
CA ASN A 238 -2.88 13.17 5.27
C ASN A 238 -4.00 13.93 5.99
N ALA A 239 -3.78 14.38 7.22
CA ALA A 239 -4.74 15.15 8.00
C ALA A 239 -4.95 16.53 7.37
N VAL A 240 -3.88 17.19 6.90
CA VAL A 240 -3.98 18.44 6.13
C VAL A 240 -4.82 18.23 4.87
N LEU A 241 -4.56 17.19 4.08
CA LEU A 241 -5.36 16.88 2.89
C LEU A 241 -6.83 16.59 3.24
N ALA A 242 -7.10 15.86 4.33
CA ALA A 242 -8.46 15.58 4.78
C ALA A 242 -9.19 16.85 5.24
N LEU A 243 -8.51 17.75 5.94
CA LEU A 243 -9.05 19.05 6.32
C LEU A 243 -9.33 19.92 5.10
N GLN A 244 -8.41 19.96 4.12
CA GLN A 244 -8.65 20.62 2.83
C GLN A 244 -9.85 20.00 2.10
N MET A 245 -9.99 18.66 2.16
CA MET A 245 -11.13 17.96 1.55
C MET A 245 -12.46 18.41 2.15
N ILE A 246 -12.53 18.52 3.47
CA ILE A 246 -13.73 18.99 4.19
C ILE A 246 -13.98 20.47 3.92
N TYR A 247 -12.93 21.29 3.98
CA TYR A 247 -13.04 22.74 3.82
C TYR A 247 -13.50 23.14 2.40
N TYR A 248 -12.96 22.48 1.36
CA TYR A 248 -13.26 22.76 -0.04
C TYR A 248 -14.33 21.84 -0.65
N TRP A 249 -15.08 21.09 0.16
CA TRP A 249 -16.02 20.04 -0.28
C TRP A 249 -17.05 20.51 -1.32
N ASN A 250 -17.50 21.77 -1.21
CA ASN A 250 -18.47 22.40 -2.11
C ASN A 250 -17.89 23.64 -2.84
N SER A 251 -16.57 23.78 -2.88
CA SER A 251 -15.93 24.94 -3.52
C SER A 251 -15.74 24.70 -5.02
N ALA A 252 -16.27 25.63 -5.83
CA ALA A 252 -15.99 25.66 -7.26
C ALA A 252 -14.53 26.10 -7.48
N PRO A 253 -13.79 25.49 -8.44
CA PRO A 253 -12.40 25.85 -8.69
C PRO A 253 -12.26 27.34 -9.03
N SER A 254 -11.28 28.01 -8.43
CA SER A 254 -11.00 29.41 -8.71
C SER A 254 -10.52 29.58 -10.17
N LYS A 255 -10.83 30.73 -10.79
CA LYS A 255 -10.53 31.02 -12.21
C LYS A 255 -9.04 31.08 -12.56
N VAL A 256 -8.13 30.95 -11.58
CA VAL A 256 -6.68 30.82 -11.79
C VAL A 256 -6.38 29.38 -12.20
N SER A 257 -6.89 29.00 -13.37
CA SER A 257 -6.80 27.64 -13.88
C SER A 257 -5.52 27.47 -14.69
N ALA A 258 -4.68 26.50 -14.31
CA ALA A 258 -3.88 25.81 -15.32
C ALA A 258 -4.85 25.31 -16.41
N PRO A 259 -4.52 25.46 -17.70
CA PRO A 259 -5.47 25.18 -18.78
C PRO A 259 -5.93 23.73 -18.70
N SER A 260 -7.18 23.52 -18.27
CA SER A 260 -7.86 22.23 -18.39
C SER A 260 -8.19 22.06 -19.86
N HIS A 261 -7.32 21.40 -20.61
CA HIS A 261 -7.63 20.96 -21.97
C HIS A 261 -8.62 19.80 -21.86
N LYS A 262 -9.92 20.12 -21.74
CA LYS A 262 -10.96 19.09 -21.91
C LYS A 262 -10.78 18.53 -23.32
N LEU A 263 -10.52 17.23 -23.41
CA LEU A 263 -10.38 16.56 -24.69
C LEU A 263 -11.65 16.80 -25.53
N ASN A 264 -11.45 17.27 -26.75
CA ASN A 264 -12.49 17.46 -27.77
C ASN A 264 -13.18 16.11 -28.02
N GLU A 265 -14.35 16.07 -28.64
CA GLU A 265 -15.09 14.80 -28.84
C GLU A 265 -14.24 13.74 -29.57
N SER A 266 -13.35 14.16 -30.48
CA SER A 266 -12.32 13.30 -31.10
C SER A 266 -11.28 12.81 -30.09
N GLY A 267 -10.68 13.70 -29.28
CA GLY A 267 -9.71 13.33 -28.24
C GLY A 267 -10.35 12.51 -27.10
N ARG A 268 -11.65 12.68 -26.84
CA ARG A 268 -12.43 11.89 -25.89
C ARG A 268 -12.77 10.53 -26.47
N LYS A 269 -13.12 10.44 -27.76
CA LYS A 269 -13.26 9.16 -28.47
C LYS A 269 -11.93 8.43 -28.62
N GLU A 270 -10.81 9.13 -28.78
CA GLU A 270 -9.46 8.56 -28.77
C GLU A 270 -9.02 8.15 -27.37
N ALA A 271 -9.28 8.93 -26.32
CA ALA A 271 -8.97 8.54 -24.95
C ALA A 271 -9.86 7.38 -24.48
N ILE A 272 -11.16 7.39 -24.84
CA ILE A 272 -12.08 6.28 -24.63
C ILE A 272 -11.61 5.09 -25.46
N ALA A 273 -11.28 5.23 -26.74
CA ALA A 273 -10.71 4.14 -27.55
C ALA A 273 -9.37 3.65 -27.00
N MET A 274 -8.50 4.49 -26.43
CA MET A 274 -7.28 4.07 -25.74
C MET A 274 -7.59 3.33 -24.42
N THR A 275 -8.78 3.52 -23.85
CA THR A 275 -9.28 2.76 -22.70
C THR A 275 -10.21 1.59 -23.06
N THR A 276 -10.75 1.53 -24.28
CA THR A 276 -11.71 0.52 -24.77
C THR A 276 -11.24 -0.27 -26.00
N SER A 277 -10.03 -0.04 -26.52
CA SER A 277 -9.38 -0.91 -27.54
C SER A 277 -8.83 -2.19 -26.91
N ALA A 278 -9.63 -2.80 -26.04
CA ALA A 278 -9.60 -4.20 -25.71
C ALA A 278 -10.80 -4.86 -26.41
N GLU A 279 -10.83 -4.80 -27.74
CA GLU A 279 -11.69 -5.67 -28.54
C GLU A 279 -11.05 -5.91 -29.92
N PRO A 280 -10.59 -7.12 -30.24
CA PRO A 280 -10.11 -7.43 -31.57
C PRO A 280 -11.32 -7.56 -32.50
N LYS A 281 -11.45 -6.64 -33.47
CA LYS A 281 -12.26 -6.89 -34.66
C LYS A 281 -11.66 -8.10 -35.39
N GLY A 282 -12.30 -9.26 -35.22
CA GLY A 282 -12.04 -10.43 -36.03
C GLY A 282 -12.22 -10.08 -37.51
N LYS A 283 -11.13 -10.12 -38.28
CA LYS A 283 -11.21 -10.16 -39.73
C LYS A 283 -11.71 -11.54 -40.12
N GLY A 284 -12.99 -11.67 -40.44
CA GLY A 284 -13.51 -12.83 -41.15
C GLY A 284 -12.83 -12.94 -42.53
N PRO A 285 -12.46 -14.13 -43.01
CA PRO A 285 -11.87 -14.28 -44.33
C PRO A 285 -12.92 -13.97 -45.40
N SER A 286 -12.63 -12.98 -46.23
CA SER A 286 -13.32 -12.74 -47.51
C SER A 286 -12.94 -13.85 -48.49
N THR A 287 -13.76 -14.88 -48.59
CA THR A 287 -13.72 -15.81 -49.72
C THR A 287 -14.59 -15.24 -50.85
N ARG A 288 -13.94 -14.53 -51.78
CA ARG A 288 -14.50 -14.27 -53.12
C ARG A 288 -13.42 -14.36 -54.19
N ARG A 289 -13.30 -15.53 -54.83
CA ARG A 289 -12.75 -15.73 -56.18
C ARG A 289 -13.35 -17.04 -56.70
N ARG A 290 -14.50 -17.02 -57.38
CA ARG A 290 -14.64 -17.02 -58.85
C ARG A 290 -13.56 -17.84 -59.56
N GLY A 291 -13.97 -19.05 -59.93
CA GLY A 291 -13.36 -20.06 -60.79
C GLY A 291 -14.36 -21.20 -60.79
#